data_AF-A0A956WPM7-F1
#
_entry.id   AF-A0A956WPM7-F1
#
_cell.length_a   1.000
_cell.length_b   1.000
_cell.length_c   1.000
_cell.angle_alpha   90.00
_cell.angle_beta   90.00
_cell.angle_gamma   90.00
#
_symmetry.space_group_name_H-M   'P 1'
#
loop_
_entity.id
_entity.type
_entity.pdbx_description
1 polymer ?
#
loop_
_entity_poly.entity_id
_entity_poly.type
_entity_poly.pdbx_seq_one_letter_code
_entity_poly.pdbx_strand_id
1 'polypeptide(L)'
;MRSPKWTREECVLALDLFVRAGRKQVDKRRLEIVELSSCLQMLPIYPLAERGTPFRNPSSVALKLGNFCAIDPACPGQGRPNVSSLDQEVWSEFQHDEVGLRAEADAIRRRYNLPPASPIDRSSQH
;
A
#
# COMPACT_ATOMS: atom_id res chain seq x y z
N MET A 1 -18.99 -8.97 -8.81
CA MET A 1 -18.06 -9.86 -8.07
C MET A 1 -17.21 -8.99 -7.15
N ARG A 2 -17.00 -9.41 -5.90
CA ARG A 2 -16.21 -8.65 -4.91
C ARG A 2 -14.72 -8.86 -5.19
N SER A 3 -13.91 -7.82 -5.07
CA SER A 3 -12.45 -7.96 -5.22
C SER A 3 -11.88 -8.91 -4.17
N PRO A 4 -10.86 -9.71 -4.52
CA PRO A 4 -10.23 -10.64 -3.60
C PRO A 4 -9.59 -9.92 -2.41
N LYS A 5 -9.36 -10.67 -1.32
CA LYS A 5 -8.71 -10.15 -0.12
C LYS A 5 -7.30 -9.61 -0.44
N TRP A 6 -6.80 -8.69 0.37
CA TRP A 6 -5.40 -8.26 0.27
C TRP A 6 -4.48 -9.42 0.70
N THR A 7 -3.38 -9.61 -0.02
CA THR A 7 -2.29 -10.52 0.39
C THR A 7 -1.22 -9.76 1.17
N ARG A 8 -0.34 -10.52 1.84
CA ARG A 8 0.77 -9.94 2.59
C ARG A 8 1.65 -9.06 1.70
N GLU A 9 2.01 -9.54 0.50
CA GLU A 9 2.88 -8.79 -0.42
C GLU A 9 2.24 -7.46 -0.86
N GLU A 10 0.93 -7.46 -1.12
CA GLU A 10 0.20 -6.23 -1.46
C GLU A 10 0.14 -5.26 -0.26
N CYS A 11 -0.04 -5.78 0.96
CA CYS A 11 0.00 -4.97 2.19
C CYS A 11 1.39 -4.40 2.46
N VAL A 12 2.46 -5.18 2.24
CA VAL A 12 3.85 -4.71 2.39
C VAL A 12 4.13 -3.56 1.42
N LEU A 13 3.77 -3.69 0.14
CA LEU A 13 3.97 -2.61 -0.85
C LEU A 13 3.17 -1.35 -0.49
N ALA A 14 1.98 -1.49 0.08
CA ALA A 14 1.17 -0.37 0.53
C ALA A 14 1.71 0.29 1.82
N LEU A 15 2.19 -0.51 2.77
CA LEU A 15 2.83 0.00 3.99
C LEU A 15 4.14 0.72 3.67
N ASP A 16 4.94 0.18 2.75
CA ASP A 16 6.15 0.82 2.26
C ASP A 16 5.86 2.22 1.70
N LEU A 17 4.82 2.34 0.87
CA LEU A 17 4.38 3.64 0.35
C LEU A 17 3.95 4.59 1.48
N PHE A 18 3.17 4.10 2.43
CA PHE A 18 2.70 4.88 3.58
C PHE A 18 3.87 5.45 4.40
N VAL A 19 4.87 4.63 4.71
CA VAL A 19 6.06 5.04 5.47
C VAL A 19 6.88 6.08 4.68
N ARG A 20 7.14 5.83 3.38
CA ARG A 20 7.84 6.80 2.51
C ARG A 20 7.13 8.15 2.40
N ALA A 21 5.81 8.13 2.39
CA ALA A 21 4.97 9.32 2.32
C ALA A 21 5.03 10.16 3.62
N GLY A 22 5.73 9.68 4.65
CA GLY A 22 5.83 10.33 5.95
C GLY A 22 4.69 9.97 6.88
N ARG A 23 4.22 8.71 6.82
CA ARG A 23 3.18 8.14 7.70
C ARG A 23 1.93 9.02 7.76
N LYS A 24 1.44 9.41 6.59
CA LYS A 24 0.27 10.27 6.44
C LYS A 24 -0.65 9.76 5.34
N GLN A 25 -1.91 10.18 5.39
CA GLN A 25 -2.86 9.89 4.33
C GLN A 25 -2.45 10.57 3.02
N VAL A 26 -2.55 9.83 1.92
CA VAL A 26 -2.20 10.30 0.58
C VAL A 26 -3.46 10.28 -0.29
N ASP A 27 -3.69 11.36 -1.05
CA ASP A 27 -4.85 11.45 -1.95
C ASP A 27 -4.72 10.45 -3.10
N LYS A 28 -5.83 9.82 -3.48
CA LYS A 28 -5.90 8.82 -4.56
C LYS A 28 -5.43 9.31 -5.94
N ARG A 29 -5.37 10.63 -6.17
CA ARG A 29 -4.92 11.27 -7.42
C ARG A 29 -3.41 11.45 -7.48
N ARG A 30 -2.72 11.25 -6.36
CA ARG A 30 -1.26 11.37 -6.26
C ARG A 30 -0.59 10.30 -7.13
N LEU A 31 0.49 10.69 -7.81
CA LEU A 31 1.17 9.84 -8.78
C LEU A 31 1.63 8.53 -8.12
N GLU A 32 2.17 8.60 -6.91
CA GLU A 32 2.66 7.44 -6.17
C GLU A 32 1.56 6.41 -5.84
N ILE A 33 0.30 6.87 -5.70
CA ILE A 33 -0.85 5.98 -5.49
C ILE A 33 -1.28 5.32 -6.79
N VAL A 34 -1.27 6.08 -7.88
CA VAL A 34 -1.60 5.57 -9.22
C VAL A 34 -0.57 4.53 -9.66
N GLU A 35 0.71 4.78 -9.43
CA GLU A 35 1.79 3.85 -9.75
C GLU A 35 1.71 2.57 -8.92
N LEU A 36 1.46 2.68 -7.61
CA LEU A 36 1.26 1.49 -6.77
C LEU A 36 0.02 0.70 -7.23
N SER A 37 -1.08 1.38 -7.55
CA SER A 37 -2.27 0.75 -8.13
C SER A 37 -1.93 -0.05 -9.40
N SER A 38 -1.16 0.53 -10.32
CA SER A 38 -0.71 -0.16 -11.54
C SER A 38 0.17 -1.37 -11.21
N CYS A 39 1.12 -1.23 -10.28
CA CYS A 39 1.97 -2.34 -9.84
C CYS A 39 1.16 -3.52 -9.28
N LEU A 40 0.19 -3.23 -8.40
CA LEU A 40 -0.66 -4.24 -7.78
C LEU A 40 -1.54 -4.96 -8.81
N GLN A 41 -1.97 -4.25 -9.86
CA GLN A 41 -2.71 -4.84 -10.97
C GLN A 41 -1.84 -5.74 -11.88
N MET A 42 -0.52 -5.57 -11.86
CA MET A 42 0.40 -6.44 -12.63
C MET A 42 0.75 -7.75 -11.91
N LEU A 43 0.48 -7.86 -10.61
CA LEU A 43 0.84 -9.03 -9.82
C LEU A 43 0.11 -10.30 -10.30
N PRO A 44 0.83 -11.40 -10.63
CA PRO A 44 0.24 -12.66 -11.06
C PRO A 44 -0.26 -13.52 -9.88
N ILE A 45 -0.81 -12.87 -8.85
CA ILE A 45 -1.28 -13.53 -7.61
C ILE A 45 -2.68 -14.14 -7.82
N TYR A 46 -3.52 -13.47 -8.60
CA TYR A 46 -4.89 -13.88 -8.88
C TYR A 46 -5.11 -14.10 -10.38
N PRO A 47 -5.81 -15.17 -10.78
CA PRO A 47 -6.31 -15.32 -12.15
C PRO A 47 -7.13 -14.11 -12.58
N LEU A 48 -7.07 -13.72 -13.86
CA LEU A 48 -7.81 -12.57 -14.38
C LEU A 48 -9.32 -12.67 -14.10
N ALA A 49 -9.87 -13.88 -14.10
CA ALA A 49 -11.29 -14.15 -13.80
C ALA A 49 -11.69 -13.82 -12.35
N GLU A 50 -10.73 -13.83 -11.42
CA GLU A 50 -10.96 -13.55 -10.00
C GLU A 50 -10.71 -12.09 -9.62
N ARG A 51 -10.19 -11.28 -10.55
CA ARG A 51 -10.00 -9.83 -10.36
C ARG A 51 -11.34 -9.11 -10.49
N GLY A 52 -12.09 -9.09 -9.39
CA GLY A 52 -13.36 -8.37 -9.28
C GLY A 52 -13.22 -6.86 -9.56
N THR A 53 -14.33 -6.18 -9.79
CA THR A 53 -14.34 -4.74 -10.07
C THR A 53 -14.81 -3.94 -8.85
N PRO A 54 -14.02 -2.95 -8.36
CA PRO A 54 -12.67 -2.56 -8.80
C PRO A 54 -11.53 -3.35 -8.12
N PHE A 55 -10.59 -3.89 -8.90
CA PHE A 55 -9.38 -4.57 -8.40
C PHE A 55 -8.23 -3.59 -8.26
N ARG A 56 -7.71 -3.42 -7.03
CA ARG A 56 -6.49 -2.66 -6.73
C ARG A 56 -6.40 -1.32 -7.46
N ASN A 57 -7.49 -0.56 -7.50
CA ASN A 57 -7.53 0.77 -8.10
C ASN A 57 -6.97 1.84 -7.14
N PRO A 58 -6.70 3.08 -7.60
CA PRO A 58 -6.11 4.12 -6.75
C PRO A 58 -6.93 4.42 -5.48
N SER A 59 -8.27 4.38 -5.59
CA SER A 59 -9.15 4.55 -4.42
C SER A 59 -8.95 3.46 -3.36
N SER A 60 -8.82 2.19 -3.78
CA SER A 60 -8.61 1.06 -2.88
C SER A 60 -7.23 1.10 -2.21
N VAL A 61 -6.22 1.60 -2.92
CA VAL A 61 -4.87 1.83 -2.38
C VAL A 61 -4.91 2.96 -1.34
N ALA A 62 -5.53 4.10 -1.65
CA ALA A 62 -5.68 5.19 -0.69
C ALA A 62 -6.46 4.78 0.57
N LEU A 63 -7.48 3.92 0.42
CA LEU A 63 -8.19 3.33 1.57
C LEU A 63 -7.28 2.41 2.39
N LYS A 64 -6.43 1.61 1.74
CA LYS A 64 -5.45 0.75 2.42
C LYS A 64 -4.44 1.58 3.21
N LEU A 65 -3.93 2.69 2.67
CA LEU A 65 -3.11 3.64 3.42
C LEU A 65 -3.87 4.24 4.61
N GLY A 66 -5.17 4.50 4.44
CA GLY A 66 -6.04 4.96 5.52
C GLY A 66 -6.17 3.94 6.65
N ASN A 67 -6.18 2.64 6.35
CA ASN A 67 -6.12 1.60 7.36
C ASN A 67 -4.81 1.65 8.15
N PHE A 68 -3.66 1.80 7.48
CA PHE A 68 -2.36 1.94 8.15
C PHE A 68 -2.29 3.22 9.00
N CYS A 69 -2.80 4.34 8.51
CA CYS A 69 -2.90 5.57 9.27
C CYS A 69 -3.80 5.44 10.51
N ALA A 70 -4.85 4.61 10.45
CA ALA A 70 -5.73 4.38 11.59
C ALA A 70 -5.10 3.53 12.70
N ILE A 71 -4.06 2.75 12.41
CA ILE A 71 -3.32 1.95 13.41
C ILE A 71 -1.99 2.57 13.83
N ASP A 72 -1.36 3.39 12.99
CA ASP A 72 -0.09 4.06 13.30
C ASP A 72 -0.32 5.26 14.24
N PRO A 73 0.15 5.22 15.50
CA PRO A 73 0.01 6.33 16.44
C PRO A 73 0.69 7.62 15.98
N ALA A 74 1.66 7.53 15.06
CA ALA A 74 2.34 8.68 14.49
C ALA A 74 1.54 9.38 13.38
N CYS A 75 0.45 8.78 12.87
CA CYS A 75 -0.33 9.37 11.80
C CYS A 75 -1.26 10.49 12.31
N PRO A 76 -1.16 11.72 11.78
CA PRO A 76 -2.09 12.79 12.13
C PRO A 76 -3.44 12.56 11.45
N GLY A 77 -4.46 12.25 12.26
CA GLY A 77 -5.82 12.00 11.81
C GLY A 77 -6.16 10.53 11.85
N GLN A 78 -6.82 10.10 12.92
CA GLN A 78 -7.32 8.73 13.05
C GLN A 78 -8.39 8.51 11.97
N GLY A 79 -8.01 7.78 10.91
CA GLY A 79 -8.97 7.27 9.93
C GLY A 79 -10.04 6.42 10.62
N ARG A 80 -11.16 6.15 9.94
CA ARG A 80 -12.16 5.17 10.41
C ARG A 80 -11.69 3.77 9.97
N PRO A 81 -11.25 2.87 10.86
CA PRO A 81 -10.61 1.65 10.42
C PRO A 81 -11.63 0.59 9.99
N ASN A 82 -11.57 0.19 8.72
CA ASN A 82 -11.87 -1.19 8.32
C ASN A 82 -10.55 -1.96 8.24
N VAL A 83 -9.75 -1.86 9.31
CA VAL A 83 -8.44 -2.49 9.44
C VAL A 83 -8.65 -4.00 9.51
N SER A 84 -7.98 -4.72 8.62
CA SER A 84 -7.99 -6.18 8.65
C SER A 84 -6.92 -6.72 9.60
N SER A 85 -7.05 -7.98 10.04
CA SER A 85 -6.02 -8.64 10.84
C SER A 85 -4.66 -8.63 10.14
N LEU A 86 -4.66 -8.87 8.82
CA LEU A 86 -3.45 -8.81 7.99
C LEU A 86 -2.80 -7.41 7.97
N ASP A 87 -3.60 -6.34 8.00
CA ASP A 87 -3.04 -4.98 8.08
C ASP A 87 -2.31 -4.77 9.41
N GLN A 88 -2.85 -5.29 10.51
CA GLN A 88 -2.22 -5.22 11.84
C GLN A 88 -0.97 -6.10 11.90
N GLU A 89 -1.01 -7.29 11.33
CA GLU A 89 0.14 -8.21 11.29
C GLU A 89 1.31 -7.57 10.55
N VAL A 90 1.09 -7.08 9.32
CA VAL A 90 2.15 -6.45 8.51
C VAL A 90 2.64 -5.15 9.16
N TRP A 91 1.75 -4.34 9.73
CA TRP A 91 2.18 -3.14 10.45
C TRP A 91 2.99 -3.48 11.70
N SER A 92 2.55 -4.45 12.51
CA SER A 92 3.26 -4.87 13.72
C SER A 92 4.64 -5.43 13.42
N GLU A 93 4.78 -6.15 12.31
CA GLU A 93 6.06 -6.69 11.82
C GLU A 93 7.07 -5.58 11.50
N PHE A 94 6.63 -4.48 10.89
CA PHE A 94 7.53 -3.47 10.29
C PHE A 94 7.50 -2.08 10.94
N GLN A 95 6.62 -1.81 11.89
CA GLN A 95 6.42 -0.48 12.50
C GLN A 95 7.72 0.15 13.03
N HIS A 96 8.66 -0.69 13.52
CA HIS A 96 9.96 -0.28 14.06
C HIS A 96 11.15 -0.64 13.15
N ASP A 97 10.90 -1.20 11.96
CA ASP A 97 11.93 -1.64 11.03
C ASP A 97 11.65 -1.15 9.60
N GLU A 98 11.85 0.15 9.38
CA GLU A 98 11.66 0.78 8.07
C GLU A 98 12.67 0.26 7.03
N VAL A 99 13.86 -0.17 7.48
CA VAL A 99 14.90 -0.73 6.61
C VAL A 99 14.51 -2.11 6.12
N GLY A 100 14.03 -2.98 7.02
CA GLY A 100 13.49 -4.28 6.68
C GLY A 100 12.25 -4.19 5.79
N LEU A 101 11.34 -3.24 6.08
CA LEU A 101 10.18 -2.97 5.23
C LEU A 101 10.57 -2.61 3.80
N ARG A 102 11.54 -1.68 3.65
CA ARG A 102 12.10 -1.29 2.35
C ARG A 102 12.69 -2.50 1.64
N ALA A 103 13.52 -3.28 2.34
CA ALA A 103 14.19 -4.44 1.77
C ALA A 103 13.19 -5.49 1.27
N GLU A 104 12.13 -5.77 2.04
CA GLU A 104 11.06 -6.71 1.68
C GLU A 104 10.24 -6.17 0.49
N ALA A 105 9.85 -4.89 0.51
CA ALA A 105 9.13 -4.27 -0.60
C ALA A 105 9.95 -4.32 -1.90
N ASP A 106 11.26 -4.06 -1.83
CA ASP A 106 12.16 -4.16 -2.98
C ASP A 106 12.35 -5.61 -3.43
N ALA A 107 12.37 -6.58 -2.50
CA ALA A 107 12.42 -8.00 -2.83
C ALA A 107 11.16 -8.46 -3.58
N ILE A 108 9.97 -8.03 -3.14
CA ILE A 108 8.69 -8.29 -3.82
C ILE A 108 8.71 -7.67 -5.22
N ARG A 109 9.13 -6.41 -5.34
CA ARG A 109 9.22 -5.74 -6.66
C ARG A 109 10.16 -6.49 -7.61
N ARG A 110 11.33 -6.91 -7.14
CA ARG A 110 12.27 -7.73 -7.94
C ARG A 110 11.68 -9.08 -8.33
N ARG A 111 11.02 -9.79 -7.40
CA ARG A 111 10.39 -11.10 -7.64
C ARG A 111 9.36 -11.04 -8.78
N TYR A 112 8.59 -9.96 -8.84
CA TYR A 112 7.54 -9.77 -9.85
C TYR A 112 7.93 -8.86 -11.02
N ASN A 113 9.21 -8.49 -11.12
CA ASN A 113 9.73 -7.57 -12.13
C ASN A 113 8.91 -6.26 -12.23
N LEU A 114 8.48 -5.74 -11.08
CA LEU A 114 7.76 -4.47 -10.96
C LEU A 114 8.75 -3.30 -11.02
N PRO A 115 8.30 -2.11 -11.48
CA PRO A 115 9.14 -0.93 -11.42
C PRO A 115 9.53 -0.60 -9.97
N PRO A 116 10.71 0.02 -9.76
CA PRO A 116 11.09 0.51 -8.44
C PRO A 116 10.08 1.54 -7.94
N ALA A 117 10.00 1.70 -6.62
CA ALA A 117 9.08 2.66 -6.04
C ALA A 117 9.52 4.10 -6.36
N SER A 118 8.66 4.85 -7.05
CA SER A 118 8.92 6.23 -7.47
C SER A 118 9.14 7.16 -6.28
N PRO A 119 10.10 8.11 -6.36
CA PRO A 119 10.32 9.10 -5.32
C PRO A 119 9.02 9.79 -4.91
N ILE A 120 8.83 10.01 -3.60
CA ILE A 120 7.65 10.73 -3.14
C ILE A 120 7.79 12.19 -3.53
N ASP A 121 6.90 12.66 -4.39
CA ASP A 121 6.86 14.06 -4.77
C ASP A 121 6.38 14.90 -3.58
N ARG A 122 7.31 15.60 -2.91
CA ARG A 122 6.99 16.50 -1.79
C ARG A 122 6.58 17.89 -2.26
N SER A 123 6.56 18.16 -3.57
CA SER A 123 6.41 19.49 -4.17
C SER A 123 4.99 20.05 -4.11
N SER A 124 3.99 19.22 -3.78
CA SER A 124 2.59 19.64 -3.63
C SER A 124 2.18 19.73 -2.16
N GLN A 125 2.87 20.58 -1.39
CA GLN A 125 2.36 21.18 -0.17
C GLN A 125 2.24 22.68 -0.43
N HIS A 126 1.26 23.11 -1.21
CA HIS A 126 0.85 24.51 -1.34
C HIS A 126 -0.67 24.56 -1.20
#